data_AF-A0A6J3FV26-F1
#
_entry.id   AF-A0A6J3FV26-F1
#
_cell.length_a   1.000
_cell.length_b   1.000
_cell.length_c   1.000
_cell.angle_alpha   90.00
_cell.angle_beta   90.00
_cell.angle_gamma   90.00
#
_symmetry.space_group_name_H-M   'P 1'
#
loop_
_entity.id
_entity.type
_entity.pdbx_description
1 polymer ?
#
loop_
_entity_poly.entity_id
_entity_poly.type
_entity_poly.pdbx_seq_one_letter_code
_entity_poly.pdbx_strand_id
1 'polypeptide(L)'
;MPQGSVGRWGCEKKCIVGSRPGGGGDGPGWIPQRRRRRRWQAENNKPRNRSRGRPDGTGWATAGGINSTVSLPGGGSGPPEDVKPPVLGVRGLHCPPPPGGPGAGKRLCAICGDRSSGKHYGVYSCEGCKGFFKRTIRKDLTYSCRDNKDCTVDKRQRNRCQYCRYQKCLATGMKREAVQEERQRGKDKDGDGEGTGGAPEEMPVDRILEAELAVEQKSDQGVEGPGGTGGSGSSPNDPVTNICQAADKQLFTLVEWAKRIPHFSSLPLDDQVILLRAGWNELLIASFSHRSIDVRDGILLATGLHVHRNSAHSAGVGAIFDRVLTELVSKMRDMRMDKTELGCLRAIILFNPDAKGLSNPSEVEVLREKVYASLETYCKQKYPEQQGRFAKLLLRLPALRSIGLKCLEHLFFFKLIGDTPIDTFLMEMLEAPHQLA
;
A
#
# COMPACT_ATOMS: atom_id res chain seq x y z
N MET A 1 -46.35 -0.34 -52.59
CA MET A 1 -47.80 -0.15 -52.81
C MET A 1 -48.55 -0.91 -51.72
N PRO A 2 -49.70 -0.44 -51.18
CA PRO A 2 -50.19 0.89 -50.75
C PRO A 2 -50.20 1.00 -49.19
N GLN A 3 -50.10 2.19 -48.55
CA GLN A 3 -51.17 3.16 -48.10
C GLN A 3 -52.24 2.57 -47.14
N GLY A 4 -52.77 3.23 -46.09
CA GLY A 4 -52.68 4.60 -45.52
C GLY A 4 -52.94 4.53 -43.98
N SER A 5 -53.24 5.56 -43.19
CA SER A 5 -53.95 6.82 -43.45
C SER A 5 -53.77 7.81 -42.26
N VAL A 6 -53.51 9.07 -42.62
CA VAL A 6 -54.10 10.36 -42.16
C VAL A 6 -54.34 10.66 -40.66
N GLY A 7 -53.77 11.79 -40.22
CA GLY A 7 -54.27 12.63 -39.12
C GLY A 7 -53.50 13.96 -39.01
N ARG A 8 -54.14 15.08 -39.36
CA ARG A 8 -53.61 16.46 -39.51
C ARG A 8 -53.98 17.34 -38.28
N TRP A 9 -53.44 18.57 -38.24
CA TRP A 9 -53.69 19.79 -37.42
C TRP A 9 -52.46 20.10 -36.53
N GLY A 10 -51.62 21.13 -36.69
CA GLY A 10 -51.59 22.31 -37.57
C GLY A 10 -51.45 23.60 -36.73
N CYS A 11 -50.27 24.23 -36.68
CA CYS A 11 -50.11 25.70 -36.78
C CYS A 11 -48.64 26.13 -36.89
N GLU A 12 -48.38 26.98 -37.89
CA GLU A 12 -47.11 27.52 -38.35
C GLU A 12 -46.64 28.74 -37.54
N LYS A 13 -45.33 29.07 -37.58
CA LYS A 13 -44.84 30.29 -38.25
C LYS A 13 -43.29 30.43 -38.22
N LYS A 14 -42.75 30.28 -39.43
CA LYS A 14 -41.74 31.12 -40.15
C LYS A 14 -40.33 31.32 -39.58
N CYS A 15 -39.41 30.72 -40.33
CA CYS A 15 -38.02 31.14 -40.53
C CYS A 15 -37.90 32.55 -41.14
N ILE A 16 -36.86 33.29 -40.78
CA ILE A 16 -36.16 34.23 -41.66
C ILE A 16 -34.66 33.90 -41.58
N VAL A 17 -34.05 33.78 -42.76
CA VAL A 17 -32.65 33.44 -43.03
C VAL A 17 -31.86 34.72 -43.34
N GLY A 18 -30.60 34.74 -42.92
CA GLY A 18 -29.52 35.60 -43.44
C GLY A 18 -28.55 35.96 -42.32
N SER A 19 -27.22 35.81 -42.39
CA SER A 19 -26.29 35.39 -43.44
C SER A 19 -24.98 34.97 -42.74
N ARG A 20 -24.26 33.98 -43.29
CA ARG A 20 -22.87 33.62 -42.93
C ARG A 20 -21.89 34.75 -43.37
N PRO A 21 -20.61 34.84 -42.90
CA PRO A 21 -19.70 33.70 -42.71
C PRO A 21 -18.63 33.80 -41.59
N GLY A 22 -18.04 32.64 -41.24
CA GLY A 22 -16.61 32.55 -40.91
C GLY A 22 -16.24 31.93 -39.55
N GLY A 23 -15.54 30.78 -39.60
CA GLY A 23 -14.39 30.51 -38.74
C GLY A 23 -14.56 29.58 -37.53
N GLY A 24 -13.78 28.48 -37.54
CA GLY A 24 -13.14 27.91 -36.35
C GLY A 24 -13.93 26.87 -35.56
N GLY A 25 -13.36 25.67 -35.42
CA GLY A 25 -13.98 24.55 -34.71
C GLY A 25 -13.97 24.69 -33.19
N ASP A 26 -15.10 24.34 -32.58
CA ASP A 26 -15.25 24.16 -31.14
C ASP A 26 -15.07 22.68 -30.76
N GLY A 27 -13.99 22.41 -30.01
CA GLY A 27 -13.93 21.26 -29.12
C GLY A 27 -14.73 21.53 -27.84
N PRO A 28 -15.13 20.51 -27.06
CA PRO A 28 -15.96 20.71 -25.88
C PRO A 28 -15.18 21.40 -24.76
N GLY A 29 -15.45 22.70 -24.58
CA GLY A 29 -14.99 23.50 -23.45
C GLY A 29 -15.64 23.05 -22.13
N TRP A 30 -14.82 22.85 -21.09
CA TRP A 30 -15.29 22.55 -19.74
C TRP A 30 -15.19 23.77 -18.82
N ILE A 31 -16.27 23.98 -18.08
CA ILE A 31 -16.60 25.09 -17.17
C ILE A 31 -15.72 25.05 -15.88
N PRO A 32 -15.36 26.21 -15.25
CA PRO A 32 -14.36 26.29 -14.17
C PRO A 32 -14.70 25.56 -12.84
N GLN A 33 -13.65 25.06 -12.18
CA GLN A 33 -13.56 24.14 -11.02
C GLN A 33 -14.27 24.52 -9.71
N ARG A 34 -14.95 25.67 -9.57
CA ARG A 34 -15.58 26.06 -8.30
C ARG A 34 -16.83 25.25 -7.92
N ARG A 35 -17.48 24.56 -8.87
CA ARG A 35 -18.71 23.78 -8.61
C ARG A 35 -18.47 22.40 -7.99
N ARG A 36 -17.29 21.78 -8.16
CA ARG A 36 -16.99 20.45 -7.57
C ARG A 36 -16.80 20.52 -6.05
N ARG A 37 -16.28 21.63 -5.52
CA ARG A 37 -16.09 21.84 -4.07
C ARG A 37 -17.41 21.87 -3.28
N ARG A 38 -18.51 22.36 -3.89
CA ARG A 38 -19.83 22.44 -3.24
C ARG A 38 -20.65 21.15 -3.32
N ARG A 39 -20.51 20.37 -4.41
CA ARG A 39 -21.25 19.10 -4.55
C ARG A 39 -20.76 18.05 -3.55
N TRP A 40 -19.46 17.97 -3.32
CA TRP A 40 -18.87 17.01 -2.36
C TRP A 40 -19.19 17.37 -0.89
N GLN A 41 -19.17 18.66 -0.52
CA GLN A 41 -19.57 19.10 0.84
C GLN A 41 -21.06 18.91 1.14
N ALA A 42 -21.93 18.91 0.12
CA ALA A 42 -23.39 18.76 0.31
C ALA A 42 -23.84 17.29 0.47
N GLU A 43 -23.07 16.32 -0.06
CA GLU A 43 -23.40 14.89 0.08
C GLU A 43 -22.99 14.31 1.45
N ASN A 44 -22.02 14.91 2.15
CA ASN A 44 -21.52 14.43 3.44
C ASN A 44 -22.15 15.10 4.67
N ASN A 45 -23.11 16.01 4.52
CA ASN A 45 -23.70 16.76 5.64
C ASN A 45 -25.23 16.66 5.71
N LYS A 46 -25.76 15.42 5.70
CA LYS A 46 -27.17 15.16 6.06
C LYS A 46 -27.27 14.76 7.55
N PRO A 47 -28.04 15.49 8.38
CA PRO A 47 -28.29 15.08 9.75
C PRO A 47 -29.23 13.87 9.77
N ARG A 48 -28.81 12.80 10.45
CA ARG A 48 -29.62 11.59 10.63
C ARG A 48 -30.68 11.86 11.71
N ASN A 49 -31.93 11.68 11.32
CA ASN A 49 -33.13 11.95 12.10
C ASN A 49 -33.25 10.97 13.28
N ARG A 50 -33.50 11.50 14.49
CA ARG A 50 -33.72 10.77 15.76
C ARG A 50 -35.17 10.24 15.78
N SER A 51 -35.34 8.93 15.94
CA SER A 51 -36.62 8.32 16.33
C SER A 51 -36.71 8.15 17.84
N ARG A 52 -37.92 8.43 18.35
CA ARG A 52 -38.33 8.57 19.76
C ARG A 52 -38.53 7.22 20.46
N GLY A 53 -38.25 7.18 21.75
CA GLY A 53 -38.73 6.21 22.74
C GLY A 53 -38.55 6.79 24.15
N ARG A 54 -39.62 6.84 24.94
CA ARG A 54 -39.85 7.70 26.13
C ARG A 54 -39.76 6.85 27.45
N PRO A 55 -40.11 7.37 28.65
CA PRO A 55 -39.21 7.57 29.80
C PRO A 55 -39.49 6.64 31.00
N ASP A 56 -38.65 6.78 32.04
CA ASP A 56 -38.86 6.63 33.51
C ASP A 56 -37.50 6.20 34.10
N GLY A 57 -36.93 6.69 35.20
CA GLY A 57 -37.38 7.54 36.31
C GLY A 57 -36.59 7.06 37.55
N THR A 58 -35.99 7.99 38.33
CA THR A 58 -35.33 7.82 39.65
C THR A 58 -33.98 7.07 39.67
N GLY A 59 -32.94 7.42 40.45
CA GLY A 59 -32.76 8.40 41.53
C GLY A 59 -31.28 8.43 41.95
N TRP A 60 -30.90 9.49 42.66
CA TRP A 60 -29.55 9.80 43.13
C TRP A 60 -28.99 8.82 44.17
N ALA A 61 -27.65 8.64 44.18
CA ALA A 61 -26.88 8.52 45.42
C ALA A 61 -25.38 8.78 45.16
N THR A 62 -24.80 9.53 46.09
CA THR A 62 -23.44 10.04 46.18
C THR A 62 -22.51 9.09 46.95
N ALA A 63 -21.20 9.36 46.78
CA ALA A 63 -20.10 9.15 47.73
C ALA A 63 -19.53 7.73 47.92
N GLY A 64 -18.20 7.66 47.94
CA GLY A 64 -17.44 6.50 48.39
C GLY A 64 -16.01 6.46 47.86
N GLY A 65 -15.18 7.44 48.26
CA GLY A 65 -13.74 7.36 48.07
C GLY A 65 -13.12 6.31 49.00
N ILE A 66 -12.12 5.59 48.52
CA ILE A 66 -11.16 4.88 49.36
C ILE A 66 -9.77 4.97 48.73
N ASN A 67 -8.90 5.58 49.51
CA ASN A 67 -7.47 5.74 49.34
C ASN A 67 -6.78 4.45 49.82
N SER A 68 -5.70 4.02 49.17
CA SER A 68 -4.75 3.07 49.75
C SER A 68 -3.38 3.21 49.08
N THR A 69 -2.51 3.94 49.77
CA THR A 69 -1.05 3.95 49.63
C THR A 69 -0.44 2.74 50.33
N VAL A 70 0.46 1.98 49.69
CA VAL A 70 1.68 1.46 50.34
C VAL A 70 2.81 1.20 49.33
N SER A 71 3.92 1.89 49.59
CA SER A 71 5.37 1.68 49.42
C SER A 71 5.98 0.54 48.57
N LEU A 72 7.01 0.94 47.81
CA LEU A 72 8.13 0.15 47.27
C LEU A 72 9.10 -0.34 48.37
N PRO A 73 9.93 -1.35 48.07
CA PRO A 73 11.36 -1.05 47.93
C PRO A 73 11.98 -1.65 46.66
N GLY A 74 13.03 -1.01 46.17
CA GLY A 74 13.73 -1.35 44.94
C GLY A 74 14.92 -2.31 45.10
N GLY A 75 15.47 -2.73 43.95
CA GLY A 75 16.84 -3.21 43.80
C GLY A 75 17.01 -4.44 42.90
N GLY A 76 17.56 -4.24 41.70
CA GLY A 76 18.56 -5.17 41.13
C GLY A 76 18.17 -6.12 39.98
N SER A 77 18.69 -5.80 38.78
CA SER A 77 19.28 -6.68 37.73
C SER A 77 18.44 -7.69 36.92
N GLY A 78 18.53 -7.56 35.59
CA GLY A 78 18.53 -8.68 34.62
C GLY A 78 17.24 -8.87 33.78
N PRO A 79 17.34 -9.18 32.47
CA PRO A 79 16.17 -9.42 31.61
C PRO A 79 15.60 -10.84 31.85
N PRO A 80 14.27 -11.06 31.76
CA PRO A 80 13.74 -12.40 31.95
C PRO A 80 13.75 -13.19 30.64
N GLU A 81 14.45 -14.32 30.66
CA GLU A 81 14.39 -15.39 29.67
C GLU A 81 13.07 -16.18 29.74
N ASP A 82 12.78 -16.87 28.64
CA ASP A 82 11.63 -17.73 28.35
C ASP A 82 11.19 -18.66 29.51
N VAL A 83 9.98 -18.44 30.02
CA VAL A 83 9.34 -19.34 30.98
C VAL A 83 8.60 -20.46 30.25
N LYS A 84 9.24 -21.63 30.23
CA LYS A 84 8.69 -22.93 29.81
C LYS A 84 7.80 -23.49 30.95
N PRO A 85 6.54 -23.91 30.69
CA PRO A 85 5.71 -24.55 31.72
C PRO A 85 6.17 -25.99 32.03
N PRO A 86 5.81 -26.54 33.21
CA PRO A 86 6.53 -27.62 33.86
C PRO A 86 6.27 -28.98 33.20
N VAL A 87 7.35 -29.76 33.09
CA VAL A 87 7.32 -31.16 32.66
C VAL A 87 6.77 -32.00 33.81
N LEU A 88 5.46 -32.26 33.81
CA LEU A 88 4.92 -33.40 34.53
C LEU A 88 5.37 -34.67 33.80
N GLY A 89 6.26 -35.42 34.44
CA GLY A 89 6.73 -36.71 33.97
C GLY A 89 5.59 -37.71 33.84
N VAL A 90 5.06 -37.86 32.63
CA VAL A 90 4.22 -38.99 32.26
C VAL A 90 5.14 -40.05 31.67
N ARG A 91 5.39 -41.09 32.45
CA ARG A 91 6.00 -42.35 32.02
C ARG A 91 5.40 -42.79 30.69
N GLY A 92 6.26 -43.12 29.73
CA GLY A 92 5.87 -43.57 28.40
C GLY A 92 4.90 -44.75 28.46
N LEU A 93 3.67 -44.52 27.99
CA LEU A 93 2.75 -45.57 27.60
C LEU A 93 3.28 -46.20 26.31
N HIS A 94 4.21 -47.14 26.48
CA HIS A 94 4.51 -48.16 25.49
C HIS A 94 3.26 -49.04 25.38
N CYS A 95 2.65 -49.06 24.19
CA CYS A 95 1.61 -50.02 23.88
C CYS A 95 2.29 -51.38 23.60
N PRO A 96 1.88 -52.49 24.24
CA PRO A 96 2.46 -53.79 23.93
C PRO A 96 2.09 -54.19 22.48
N PRO A 97 3.00 -54.82 21.72
CA PRO A 97 2.65 -55.36 20.41
C PRO A 97 1.69 -56.55 20.62
N PRO A 98 0.64 -56.71 19.79
CA PRO A 98 -0.20 -57.89 19.86
C PRO A 98 0.58 -59.11 19.34
N PRO A 99 0.30 -60.32 19.87
CA PRO A 99 0.94 -61.54 19.39
C PRO A 99 0.49 -61.82 17.95
N GLY A 100 1.42 -62.36 17.17
CA GLY A 100 1.34 -62.46 15.72
C GLY A 100 0.09 -63.14 15.16
N GLY A 101 -0.39 -62.55 14.07
CA GLY A 101 -1.27 -63.13 13.06
C GLY A 101 -1.24 -62.24 11.81
N PRO A 102 -1.20 -62.78 10.57
CA PRO A 102 -1.11 -61.97 9.37
C PRO A 102 -2.48 -61.35 9.06
N GLY A 103 -2.75 -60.17 9.63
CA GLY A 103 -3.98 -59.41 9.39
C GLY A 103 -3.69 -57.92 9.37
N ALA A 104 -3.80 -57.28 8.20
CA ALA A 104 -3.60 -55.85 8.01
C ALA A 104 -4.57 -55.02 8.88
N GLY A 105 -4.15 -54.64 10.08
CA GLY A 105 -4.87 -53.73 10.96
C GLY A 105 -5.09 -52.38 10.28
N LYS A 106 -6.36 -52.06 9.98
CA LYS A 106 -6.76 -50.81 9.32
C LYS A 106 -6.42 -49.63 10.23
N ARG A 107 -5.37 -48.86 9.90
CA ARG A 107 -5.01 -47.65 10.66
C ARG A 107 -6.10 -46.57 10.53
N LEU A 108 -6.34 -45.82 11.61
CA LEU A 108 -7.32 -44.72 11.64
C LEU A 108 -6.67 -43.38 11.31
N CYS A 109 -7.48 -42.45 10.83
CA CYS A 109 -7.10 -41.07 10.53
C CYS A 109 -6.90 -40.30 11.84
N ALA A 110 -5.69 -39.79 12.06
CA ALA A 110 -5.34 -39.10 13.30
C ALA A 110 -6.08 -37.75 13.48
N ILE A 111 -6.74 -37.23 12.45
CA ILE A 111 -7.46 -35.95 12.48
C ILE A 111 -8.92 -36.14 12.90
N CYS A 112 -9.64 -37.09 12.29
CA CYS A 112 -11.09 -37.23 12.47
C CYS A 112 -11.55 -38.64 12.87
N GLY A 113 -10.63 -39.59 13.06
CA GLY A 113 -10.94 -40.96 13.45
C GLY A 113 -11.53 -41.86 12.35
N ASP A 114 -11.73 -41.34 11.14
CA ASP A 114 -12.20 -42.13 9.98
C ASP A 114 -11.13 -43.12 9.50
N ARG A 115 -11.48 -44.07 8.63
CA ARG A 115 -10.52 -45.05 8.07
C ARG A 115 -9.41 -44.33 7.29
N SER A 116 -8.15 -44.58 7.63
CA SER A 116 -7.01 -44.01 6.90
C SER A 116 -6.78 -44.75 5.59
N SER A 117 -6.43 -44.00 4.54
CA SER A 117 -5.96 -44.54 3.27
C SER A 117 -4.43 -44.67 3.19
N GLY A 118 -3.71 -44.24 4.23
CA GLY A 118 -2.25 -44.20 4.26
C GLY A 118 -1.71 -42.91 4.87
N LYS A 119 -0.40 -42.70 4.75
CA LYS A 119 0.26 -41.44 5.13
C LYS A 119 0.07 -40.41 4.02
N HIS A 120 -0.45 -39.24 4.38
CA HIS A 120 -0.53 -38.07 3.50
C HIS A 120 0.05 -36.88 4.24
N TYR A 121 0.97 -36.16 3.60
CA TYR A 121 1.64 -34.98 4.18
C TYR A 121 2.30 -35.25 5.54
N GLY A 122 2.83 -36.47 5.73
CA GLY A 122 3.53 -36.87 6.97
C GLY A 122 2.68 -37.64 7.98
N VAL A 123 1.35 -37.66 7.86
CA VAL A 123 0.44 -38.20 8.88
C VAL A 123 -0.54 -39.23 8.30
N TYR A 124 -0.87 -40.28 9.05
CA TYR A 124 -1.96 -41.19 8.69
C TYR A 124 -3.31 -40.45 8.69
N SER A 125 -3.91 -40.32 7.50
CA SER A 125 -5.15 -39.59 7.33
C SER A 125 -6.09 -40.26 6.34
N CYS A 126 -7.36 -39.85 6.35
CA CYS A 126 -8.36 -40.27 5.37
C CYS A 126 -8.33 -39.34 4.15
N GLU A 127 -8.89 -39.78 3.01
CA GLU A 127 -8.98 -38.97 1.79
C GLU A 127 -9.67 -37.61 2.02
N GLY A 128 -10.63 -37.54 2.94
CA GLY A 128 -11.31 -36.30 3.29
C GLY A 128 -10.39 -35.25 3.93
N CYS A 129 -9.50 -35.65 4.86
CA CYS A 129 -8.57 -34.72 5.52
C CYS A 129 -7.37 -34.40 4.65
N LYS A 130 -6.88 -35.39 3.87
CA LYS A 130 -5.89 -35.17 2.81
C LYS A 130 -6.36 -34.11 1.82
N GLY A 131 -7.54 -34.28 1.22
CA GLY A 131 -8.07 -33.34 0.23
C GLY A 131 -8.37 -31.96 0.81
N PHE A 132 -8.86 -31.91 2.06
CA PHE A 132 -9.05 -30.65 2.78
C PHE A 132 -7.72 -29.90 2.92
N PHE A 133 -6.70 -30.53 3.51
CA PHE A 133 -5.38 -29.92 3.70
C PHE A 133 -4.75 -29.47 2.38
N LYS A 134 -4.82 -30.32 1.33
CA LYS A 134 -4.34 -29.99 -0.03
C LYS A 134 -4.97 -28.71 -0.57
N ARG A 135 -6.29 -28.55 -0.44
CA ARG A 135 -7.02 -27.38 -0.96
C ARG A 135 -6.76 -26.14 -0.12
N THR A 136 -6.65 -26.28 1.20
CA THR A 136 -6.31 -25.16 2.09
C THR A 136 -4.96 -24.57 1.72
N ILE A 137 -3.94 -25.41 1.53
CA ILE A 137 -2.59 -24.94 1.17
C ILE A 137 -2.54 -24.39 -0.27
N ARG A 138 -3.10 -25.10 -1.25
CA ARG A 138 -3.03 -24.66 -2.67
C ARG A 138 -3.71 -23.32 -2.96
N LYS A 139 -4.77 -23.01 -2.22
CA LYS A 139 -5.56 -21.79 -2.42
C LYS A 139 -5.28 -20.74 -1.34
N ASP A 140 -4.23 -20.96 -0.55
CA ASP A 140 -3.85 -20.16 0.62
C ASP A 140 -5.05 -19.69 1.45
N LEU A 141 -5.94 -20.64 1.79
CA LEU A 141 -7.20 -20.31 2.44
C LEU A 141 -6.99 -20.05 3.93
N THR A 142 -7.38 -18.86 4.37
CA THR A 142 -7.49 -18.51 5.79
C THR A 142 -8.91 -18.74 6.28
N TYR A 143 -9.06 -19.43 7.41
CA TYR A 143 -10.35 -19.71 8.04
C TYR A 143 -10.48 -18.99 9.39
N SER A 144 -11.70 -18.70 9.78
CA SER A 144 -12.05 -18.18 11.12
C SER A 144 -13.00 -19.13 11.84
N CYS A 145 -12.74 -19.41 13.12
CA CYS A 145 -13.69 -20.10 13.98
C CYS A 145 -14.83 -19.16 14.37
N ARG A 146 -16.07 -19.66 14.41
CA ARG A 146 -17.23 -18.90 14.92
C ARG A 146 -17.50 -19.14 16.40
N ASP A 147 -16.83 -20.12 17.00
CA ASP A 147 -16.91 -20.50 18.40
C ASP A 147 -15.55 -20.20 19.08
N ASN A 148 -15.19 -20.96 20.13
CA ASN A 148 -14.00 -20.73 20.97
C ASN A 148 -12.72 -21.41 20.48
N LYS A 149 -12.61 -21.71 19.17
CA LYS A 149 -11.45 -22.40 18.57
C LYS A 149 -11.18 -23.82 19.13
N ASP A 150 -12.15 -24.45 19.78
CA ASP A 150 -12.05 -25.79 20.40
C ASP A 150 -12.99 -26.84 19.76
N CYS A 151 -13.63 -26.52 18.63
CA CYS A 151 -14.64 -27.38 18.01
C CYS A 151 -14.14 -28.82 17.81
N THR A 152 -14.97 -29.80 18.20
CA THR A 152 -14.64 -31.22 18.04
C THR A 152 -14.55 -31.63 16.56
N VAL A 153 -13.47 -32.34 16.20
CA VAL A 153 -13.23 -32.84 14.84
C VAL A 153 -13.28 -34.37 14.83
N ASP A 154 -14.44 -34.91 14.44
CA ASP A 154 -14.68 -36.34 14.25
C ASP A 154 -15.24 -36.66 12.85
N LYS A 155 -15.47 -37.94 12.53
CA LYS A 155 -15.96 -38.37 11.22
C LYS A 155 -17.27 -37.71 10.80
N ARG A 156 -18.19 -37.46 11.74
CA ARG A 156 -19.53 -36.93 11.47
C ARG A 156 -19.51 -35.41 11.33
N GLN A 157 -18.78 -34.70 12.19
CA GLN A 157 -18.84 -33.23 12.25
C GLN A 157 -17.54 -32.50 11.84
N ARG A 158 -16.54 -33.18 11.25
CA ARG A 158 -15.31 -32.54 10.74
C ARG A 158 -15.52 -31.39 9.74
N ASN A 159 -16.71 -31.26 9.14
CA ASN A 159 -17.03 -30.15 8.23
C ASN A 159 -17.67 -28.94 8.92
N ARG A 160 -18.01 -29.02 10.23
CA ARG A 160 -18.67 -27.96 10.99
C ARG A 160 -17.80 -26.70 11.12
N CYS A 161 -16.51 -26.89 11.38
CA CYS A 161 -15.56 -25.80 11.56
C CYS A 161 -14.26 -26.10 10.79
N GLN A 162 -14.03 -25.37 9.70
CA GLN A 162 -12.83 -25.51 8.88
C GLN A 162 -11.58 -25.06 9.62
N TYR A 163 -11.68 -24.01 10.44
CA TYR A 163 -10.57 -23.52 11.26
C TYR A 163 -10.04 -24.61 12.19
N CYS A 164 -10.87 -25.17 13.08
CA CYS A 164 -10.43 -26.18 14.04
C CYS A 164 -9.96 -27.46 13.36
N ARG A 165 -10.56 -27.83 12.22
CA ARG A 165 -10.08 -28.96 11.42
C ARG A 165 -8.67 -28.72 10.88
N TYR A 166 -8.41 -27.53 10.33
CA TYR A 166 -7.09 -27.18 9.79
C TYR A 166 -6.04 -27.08 10.90
N GLN A 167 -6.38 -26.44 12.02
CA GLN A 167 -5.52 -26.41 13.20
C GLN A 167 -5.19 -27.81 13.70
N LYS A 168 -6.16 -28.72 13.74
CA LYS A 168 -5.92 -30.12 14.12
C LYS A 168 -5.00 -30.85 13.13
N CYS A 169 -5.12 -30.61 11.82
CA CYS A 169 -4.19 -31.14 10.82
C CYS A 169 -2.74 -30.71 11.13
N LEU A 170 -2.51 -29.43 11.42
CA LEU A 170 -1.20 -28.90 11.77
C LEU A 170 -0.69 -29.47 13.10
N ALA A 171 -1.53 -29.49 14.14
CA ALA A 171 -1.19 -30.01 15.47
C ALA A 171 -0.82 -31.50 15.45
N THR A 172 -1.39 -32.26 14.52
CA THR A 172 -1.07 -33.69 14.33
C THR A 172 0.17 -33.90 13.46
N GLY A 173 0.73 -32.83 12.89
CA GLY A 173 1.98 -32.85 12.13
C GLY A 173 1.84 -32.95 10.61
N MET A 174 0.69 -32.56 10.03
CA MET A 174 0.61 -32.42 8.56
C MET A 174 1.52 -31.29 8.07
N LYS A 175 2.44 -31.64 7.17
CA LYS A 175 3.48 -30.75 6.64
C LYS A 175 2.96 -29.92 5.46
N ARG A 176 3.05 -28.59 5.56
CA ARG A 176 2.57 -27.65 4.54
C ARG A 176 3.41 -27.76 3.26
N GLU A 177 4.71 -27.84 3.45
CA GLU A 177 5.76 -27.98 2.43
C GLU A 177 5.67 -29.29 1.64
N ALA A 178 5.00 -30.31 2.18
CA ALA A 178 4.78 -31.58 1.47
C ALA A 178 3.68 -31.47 0.39
N VAL A 179 2.96 -30.36 0.32
CA VAL A 179 1.96 -30.09 -0.72
C VAL A 179 2.68 -29.51 -1.93
N GLN A 180 3.04 -30.37 -2.89
CA GLN A 180 3.59 -29.92 -4.17
C GLN A 180 2.60 -29.00 -4.89
N GLU A 181 3.13 -27.94 -5.50
CA GLU A 181 2.43 -27.05 -6.42
C GLU A 181 1.87 -27.85 -7.62
N GLU A 182 0.86 -27.32 -8.30
CA GLU A 182 0.27 -28.03 -9.43
C GLU A 182 1.32 -28.26 -10.53
N ARG A 183 1.50 -29.52 -10.97
CA ARG A 183 2.14 -29.77 -12.26
C ARG A 183 1.22 -29.19 -13.32
N GLN A 184 1.49 -27.96 -13.76
CA GLN A 184 0.92 -27.45 -14.99
C GLN A 184 1.36 -28.39 -16.09
N ARG A 185 0.44 -29.23 -16.54
CA ARG A 185 0.63 -30.02 -17.76
C ARG A 185 0.81 -29.00 -18.88
N GLY A 186 2.00 -29.02 -19.47
CA GLY A 186 2.43 -28.09 -20.52
C GLY A 186 1.30 -27.85 -21.50
N LYS A 187 0.92 -26.58 -21.63
CA LYS A 187 0.21 -26.12 -22.80
C LYS A 187 1.28 -25.94 -23.86
N ASP A 188 1.67 -27.05 -24.48
CA ASP A 188 2.60 -27.05 -25.61
C ASP A 188 2.03 -26.09 -26.66
N LYS A 189 2.72 -24.96 -26.86
CA LYS A 189 2.49 -24.03 -27.96
C LYS A 189 3.29 -24.58 -29.14
N ASP A 190 2.69 -25.50 -29.88
CA ASP A 190 2.99 -25.63 -31.30
C ASP A 190 2.03 -24.70 -32.06
N GLY A 191 2.61 -23.76 -32.78
CA GLY A 191 1.90 -22.72 -33.50
C GLY A 191 2.89 -21.79 -34.18
N ASP A 192 3.64 -22.35 -35.12
CA ASP A 192 4.37 -21.61 -36.15
C ASP A 192 3.36 -20.75 -36.91
N GLY A 193 3.57 -19.44 -36.90
CA GLY A 193 2.56 -18.46 -37.27
C GLY A 193 3.16 -17.05 -37.25
N GLU A 194 3.83 -16.73 -38.35
CA GLU A 194 4.29 -15.41 -38.75
C GLU A 194 3.16 -14.38 -38.56
N GLY A 195 3.30 -13.54 -37.54
CA GLY A 195 2.37 -12.47 -37.19
C GLY A 195 3.20 -11.32 -36.65
N THR A 196 3.12 -10.18 -37.35
CA THR A 196 3.74 -8.90 -37.01
C THR A 196 3.75 -8.63 -35.50
N GLY A 197 4.96 -8.62 -34.94
CA GLY A 197 5.21 -8.59 -33.50
C GLY A 197 4.65 -7.35 -32.81
N GLY A 198 3.55 -7.51 -32.10
CA GLY A 198 3.27 -6.69 -30.92
C GLY A 198 4.13 -7.21 -29.78
N ALA A 199 5.25 -6.53 -29.49
CA ALA A 199 6.01 -6.78 -28.28
C ALA A 199 5.08 -6.69 -27.04
N PRO A 200 5.25 -7.53 -26.02
CA PRO A 200 4.45 -7.42 -24.79
C PRO A 200 4.77 -6.08 -24.13
N GLU A 201 3.74 -5.28 -23.85
CA GLU A 201 3.79 -3.97 -23.17
C GLU A 201 5.03 -3.82 -22.25
N GLU A 202 6.07 -3.19 -22.81
CA GLU A 202 7.37 -2.98 -22.18
C GLU A 202 7.25 -1.83 -21.16
N MET A 203 8.15 -1.77 -20.16
CA MET A 203 8.25 -0.66 -19.20
C MET A 203 9.36 0.30 -19.68
N PRO A 204 9.08 1.25 -20.61
CA PRO A 204 10.10 2.09 -21.22
C PRO A 204 10.64 3.14 -20.25
N VAL A 205 11.96 3.15 -20.08
CA VAL A 205 12.67 4.14 -19.26
C VAL A 205 12.50 5.58 -19.76
N ASP A 206 12.26 5.77 -21.06
CA ASP A 206 12.02 7.08 -21.66
C ASP A 206 10.72 7.70 -21.17
N ARG A 207 9.64 6.91 -21.05
CA ARG A 207 8.37 7.40 -20.47
C ARG A 207 8.49 7.71 -18.99
N ILE A 208 9.31 6.94 -18.26
CA ILE A 208 9.62 7.23 -16.86
C ILE A 208 10.38 8.57 -16.76
N LEU A 209 11.37 8.81 -17.63
CA LEU A 209 12.10 10.08 -17.69
C LEU A 209 11.17 11.25 -18.06
N GLU A 210 10.31 11.10 -19.08
CA GLU A 210 9.32 12.10 -19.46
C GLU A 210 8.40 12.46 -18.28
N ALA A 211 7.98 11.46 -17.48
CA ALA A 211 7.16 11.69 -16.29
C ALA A 211 7.88 12.54 -15.23
N GLU A 212 9.18 12.30 -14.99
CA GLU A 212 10.00 13.10 -14.08
C GLU A 212 10.14 14.55 -14.56
N LEU A 213 10.48 14.74 -15.84
CA LEU A 213 10.68 16.08 -16.41
C LEU A 213 9.39 16.91 -16.43
N ALA A 214 8.24 16.27 -16.68
CA ALA A 214 6.95 16.95 -16.76
C ALA A 214 6.51 17.57 -15.43
N VAL A 215 6.87 16.97 -14.29
CA VAL A 215 6.47 17.47 -12.97
C VAL A 215 7.45 18.50 -12.38
N GLU A 216 8.71 18.49 -12.81
CA GLU A 216 9.69 19.51 -12.43
C GLU A 216 9.42 20.86 -13.10
N GLN A 217 9.09 20.90 -14.40
CA GLN A 217 8.85 22.15 -15.13
C GLN A 217 7.69 22.99 -14.53
N LYS A 218 6.68 22.32 -13.94
CA LYS A 218 5.58 22.98 -13.22
C LYS A 218 6.00 23.56 -11.87
N SER A 219 7.10 23.09 -11.28
CA SER A 219 7.58 23.62 -10.00
C SER A 219 8.34 24.93 -10.16
N ASP A 220 8.99 25.15 -11.31
CA ASP A 220 9.79 26.34 -11.62
C ASP A 220 8.93 27.52 -12.14
N GLN A 221 7.89 27.24 -12.94
CA GLN A 221 7.00 28.26 -13.52
C GLN A 221 6.05 28.94 -12.51
N GLY A 222 6.12 28.59 -11.23
CA GLY A 222 5.35 29.23 -10.16
C GLY A 222 6.01 30.47 -9.55
N VAL A 223 7.17 30.92 -10.05
CA VAL A 223 8.03 31.90 -9.38
C VAL A 223 8.07 33.29 -10.04
N GLU A 224 7.54 33.46 -11.25
CA GLU A 224 7.60 34.78 -11.93
C GLU A 224 6.28 35.57 -11.80
N GLY A 225 6.18 36.36 -10.74
CA GLY A 225 5.34 37.56 -10.69
C GLY A 225 6.18 38.82 -10.94
N PRO A 226 5.82 39.70 -11.88
CA PRO A 226 6.61 40.89 -12.17
C PRO A 226 6.31 41.99 -11.14
N GLY A 227 7.31 42.37 -10.36
CA GLY A 227 7.31 43.59 -9.54
C GLY A 227 7.09 43.36 -8.05
N GLY A 228 8.12 43.64 -7.25
CA GLY A 228 8.03 43.59 -5.79
C GLY A 228 9.34 44.01 -5.13
N THR A 229 9.50 45.33 -5.00
CA THR A 229 10.46 46.00 -4.11
C THR A 229 10.54 45.36 -2.73
N GLY A 230 11.75 45.38 -2.13
CA GLY A 230 12.04 44.89 -0.79
C GLY A 230 10.91 45.14 0.21
N GLY A 231 10.24 44.06 0.58
CA GLY A 231 9.31 43.98 1.69
C GLY A 231 9.81 42.91 2.62
N SER A 232 10.31 43.32 3.79
CA SER A 232 10.45 42.47 4.97
C SER A 232 9.06 42.00 5.40
N GLY A 233 8.52 41.00 4.69
CA GLY A 233 7.31 40.27 5.05
C GLY A 233 7.73 39.02 5.82
N SER A 234 7.30 38.92 7.07
CA SER A 234 7.53 37.83 8.02
C SER A 234 7.82 36.46 7.37
N SER A 235 9.06 35.98 7.49
CA SER A 235 9.38 34.57 7.27
C SER A 235 8.46 33.72 8.16
N PRO A 236 7.81 32.65 7.66
CA PRO A 236 7.34 31.61 8.56
C PRO A 236 8.61 30.97 9.11
N ASN A 237 9.03 31.39 10.30
CA ASN A 237 10.28 30.97 10.95
C ASN A 237 10.30 29.47 11.30
N ASP A 238 9.28 28.71 10.91
CA ASP A 238 9.20 27.27 11.14
C ASP A 238 9.53 26.47 9.87
N PRO A 239 10.72 25.84 9.79
CA PRO A 239 11.09 24.98 8.66
C PRO A 239 10.15 23.77 8.52
N VAL A 240 9.51 23.30 9.59
CA VAL A 240 8.59 22.16 9.55
C VAL A 240 7.32 22.53 8.78
N THR A 241 6.71 23.67 9.10
CA THR A 241 5.56 24.21 8.36
C THR A 241 5.88 24.37 6.87
N ASN A 242 7.05 24.93 6.53
CA ASN A 242 7.47 25.10 5.13
C ASN A 242 7.60 23.76 4.39
N ILE A 243 8.17 22.73 5.05
CA ILE A 243 8.27 21.37 4.51
C ILE A 243 6.86 20.77 4.29
N CYS A 244 5.96 20.90 5.27
CA CYS A 244 4.60 20.39 5.17
C CYS A 244 3.80 21.05 4.03
N GLN A 245 3.90 22.37 3.87
CA GLN A 245 3.27 23.10 2.77
C GLN A 245 3.82 22.67 1.40
N ALA A 246 5.14 22.48 1.31
CA ALA A 246 5.75 21.98 0.09
C ALA A 246 5.30 20.54 -0.21
N ALA A 247 5.15 19.69 0.80
CA ALA A 247 4.65 18.33 0.65
C ALA A 247 3.20 18.32 0.15
N ASP A 248 2.30 19.12 0.73
CA ASP A 248 0.90 19.22 0.29
C ASP A 248 0.79 19.65 -1.17
N LYS A 249 1.51 20.71 -1.58
CA LYS A 249 1.59 21.15 -2.98
C LYS A 249 2.09 20.02 -3.89
N GLN A 250 3.06 19.24 -3.44
CA GLN A 250 3.67 18.19 -4.24
C GLN A 250 2.84 16.89 -4.29
N LEU A 251 1.93 16.65 -3.36
CA LEU A 251 1.03 15.49 -3.40
C LEU A 251 0.14 15.53 -4.67
N PHE A 252 -0.35 16.70 -5.07
CA PHE A 252 -1.10 16.84 -6.33
C PHE A 252 -0.24 16.52 -7.56
N THR A 253 1.00 17.02 -7.59
CA THR A 253 1.95 16.72 -8.66
C THR A 253 2.38 15.25 -8.66
N LEU A 254 2.36 14.58 -7.50
CA LEU A 254 2.68 13.16 -7.39
C LEU A 254 1.63 12.29 -8.07
N VAL A 255 0.34 12.60 -7.90
CA VAL A 255 -0.75 11.91 -8.62
C VAL A 255 -0.59 12.09 -10.13
N GLU A 256 -0.24 13.31 -10.56
CA GLU A 256 0.05 13.62 -11.96
C GLU A 256 1.26 12.85 -12.50
N TRP A 257 2.33 12.73 -11.71
CA TRP A 257 3.50 11.92 -12.05
C TRP A 257 3.11 10.45 -12.21
N ALA A 258 2.41 9.87 -11.22
CA ALA A 258 2.03 8.46 -11.23
C ALA A 258 1.17 8.10 -12.44
N LYS A 259 0.24 8.96 -12.86
CA LYS A 259 -0.57 8.75 -14.07
C LYS A 259 0.25 8.66 -15.37
N ARG A 260 1.44 9.25 -15.39
CA ARG A 260 2.37 9.21 -16.54
C ARG A 260 3.30 8.00 -16.51
N ILE A 261 3.41 7.30 -15.37
CA ILE A 261 4.17 6.05 -15.28
C ILE A 261 3.45 4.96 -16.08
N PRO A 262 4.16 4.21 -16.96
CA PRO A 262 3.56 3.16 -17.76
C PRO A 262 2.78 2.15 -16.92
N HIS A 263 1.61 1.74 -17.43
CA HIS A 263 0.68 0.79 -16.81
C HIS A 263 0.08 1.17 -15.45
N PHE A 264 0.46 2.29 -14.82
CA PHE A 264 -0.14 2.69 -13.56
C PHE A 264 -1.64 3.01 -13.72
N SER A 265 -1.99 3.77 -14.78
CA SER A 265 -3.37 4.18 -15.05
C SER A 265 -4.28 3.03 -15.50
N SER A 266 -3.72 1.87 -15.88
CA SER A 266 -4.50 0.67 -16.23
C SER A 266 -4.84 -0.21 -15.03
N LEU A 267 -4.18 -0.03 -13.89
CA LEU A 267 -4.53 -0.70 -12.63
C LEU A 267 -5.93 -0.26 -12.15
N PRO A 268 -6.62 -1.09 -11.35
CA PRO A 268 -7.86 -0.68 -10.69
C PRO A 268 -7.69 0.63 -9.92
N LEU A 269 -8.71 1.50 -9.96
CA LEU A 269 -8.64 2.82 -9.30
C LEU A 269 -8.35 2.70 -7.79
N ASP A 270 -8.94 1.70 -7.14
CA ASP A 270 -8.71 1.43 -5.71
C ASP A 270 -7.24 1.06 -5.44
N ASP A 271 -6.66 0.19 -6.28
CA ASP A 271 -5.25 -0.20 -6.19
C ASP A 271 -4.33 1.02 -6.44
N GLN A 272 -4.65 1.90 -7.40
CA GLN A 272 -3.90 3.14 -7.62
C GLN A 272 -3.87 4.03 -6.36
N VAL A 273 -5.00 4.17 -5.67
CA VAL A 273 -5.11 4.94 -4.42
C VAL A 273 -4.31 4.28 -3.30
N ILE A 274 -4.38 2.95 -3.16
CA ILE A 274 -3.63 2.19 -2.15
C ILE A 274 -2.12 2.35 -2.34
N LEU A 275 -1.63 2.24 -3.58
CA LEU A 275 -0.21 2.37 -3.90
C LEU A 275 0.31 3.78 -3.59
N LEU A 276 -0.43 4.81 -3.99
CA LEU A 276 -0.09 6.20 -3.68
C LEU A 276 -0.10 6.46 -2.16
N ARG A 277 -1.11 5.97 -1.44
CA ARG A 277 -1.19 6.08 0.03
C ARG A 277 -0.06 5.34 0.74
N ALA A 278 0.39 4.21 0.20
CA ALA A 278 1.47 3.44 0.80
C ALA A 278 2.86 4.07 0.58
N GLY A 279 3.06 4.81 -0.52
CA GLY A 279 4.40 5.26 -0.93
C GLY A 279 4.63 6.78 -0.98
N TRP A 280 3.61 7.62 -0.75
CA TRP A 280 3.71 9.07 -1.01
C TRP A 280 4.89 9.75 -0.31
N ASN A 281 5.17 9.41 0.94
CA ASN A 281 6.24 9.99 1.74
C ASN A 281 7.61 9.64 1.16
N GLU A 282 7.86 8.37 0.83
CA GLU A 282 9.10 7.92 0.20
C GLU A 282 9.29 8.54 -1.19
N LEU A 283 8.22 8.63 -1.97
CA LEU A 283 8.23 9.25 -3.31
C LEU A 283 8.59 10.74 -3.25
N LEU A 284 8.01 11.49 -2.30
CA LEU A 284 8.34 12.89 -2.10
C LEU A 284 9.76 13.08 -1.57
N ILE A 285 10.18 12.26 -0.60
CA ILE A 285 11.54 12.31 -0.03
C ILE A 285 12.60 12.05 -1.09
N ALA A 286 12.41 11.02 -1.93
CA ALA A 286 13.33 10.75 -3.04
C ALA A 286 13.42 11.94 -4.00
N SER A 287 12.27 12.53 -4.36
CA SER A 287 12.19 13.65 -5.30
C SER A 287 12.92 14.90 -4.79
N PHE A 288 12.61 15.38 -3.57
CA PHE A 288 13.27 16.59 -3.07
C PHE A 288 14.73 16.34 -2.69
N SER A 289 15.11 15.10 -2.32
CA SER A 289 16.51 14.75 -2.05
C SER A 289 17.35 14.87 -3.32
N HIS A 290 16.86 14.39 -4.46
CA HIS A 290 17.55 14.52 -5.74
C HIS A 290 17.60 15.97 -6.22
N ARG A 291 16.49 16.73 -6.11
CA ARG A 291 16.45 18.17 -6.40
C ARG A 291 17.47 18.98 -5.58
N SER A 292 17.86 18.46 -4.41
CA SER A 292 18.81 19.12 -3.51
C SER A 292 20.26 18.69 -3.70
N ILE A 293 20.60 17.90 -4.73
CA ILE A 293 21.97 17.39 -4.98
C ILE A 293 23.03 18.51 -4.98
N ASP A 294 22.71 19.65 -5.61
CA ASP A 294 23.63 20.78 -5.76
C ASP A 294 23.56 21.78 -4.59
N VAL A 295 22.66 21.56 -3.63
CA VAL A 295 22.50 22.41 -2.45
C VAL A 295 23.46 21.96 -1.35
N ARG A 296 24.23 22.90 -0.80
CA ARG A 296 25.12 22.64 0.35
C ARG A 296 24.36 22.79 1.65
N ASP A 297 24.56 21.84 2.56
CA ASP A 297 24.04 21.85 3.94
C ASP A 297 22.54 22.17 4.06
N GLY A 298 21.74 21.77 3.08
CA GLY A 298 20.31 22.08 3.06
C GLY A 298 19.54 21.36 1.96
N ILE A 299 18.24 21.61 1.93
CA ILE A 299 17.33 21.09 0.90
C ILE A 299 16.57 22.23 0.22
N LEU A 300 16.24 22.03 -1.06
CA LEU A 300 15.39 22.93 -1.86
C LEU A 300 13.97 22.39 -1.95
N LEU A 301 13.03 23.12 -1.35
CA LEU A 301 11.61 22.81 -1.42
C LEU A 301 11.04 23.15 -2.80
N ALA A 302 9.95 22.48 -3.19
CA ALA A 302 9.24 22.77 -4.44
C ALA A 302 8.51 24.13 -4.45
N THR A 303 8.57 24.85 -3.34
CA THR A 303 8.14 26.25 -3.20
C THR A 303 9.25 27.24 -3.53
N GLY A 304 10.49 26.78 -3.78
CA GLY A 304 11.68 27.61 -3.98
C GLY A 304 12.39 27.98 -2.66
N LEU A 305 11.80 27.65 -1.51
CA LEU A 305 12.41 27.92 -0.21
C LEU A 305 13.57 26.95 0.08
N HIS A 306 14.65 27.51 0.62
CA HIS A 306 15.80 26.74 1.08
C HIS A 306 15.68 26.48 2.58
N VAL A 307 15.76 25.21 2.98
CA VAL A 307 15.83 24.84 4.41
C VAL A 307 17.27 24.43 4.71
N HIS A 308 17.94 25.27 5.50
CA HIS A 308 19.32 25.02 5.93
C HIS A 308 19.36 24.07 7.14
N ARG A 309 20.42 23.27 7.24
CA ARG A 309 20.67 22.31 8.32
C ARG A 309 20.48 22.93 9.70
N ASN A 310 21.09 24.08 9.97
CA ASN A 310 20.99 24.75 11.27
C ASN A 310 19.54 25.08 11.65
N SER A 311 18.71 25.50 10.69
CA SER A 311 17.29 25.80 10.95
C SER A 311 16.52 24.54 11.35
N ALA A 312 16.81 23.40 10.72
CA ALA A 312 16.20 22.11 11.06
C ALA A 312 16.59 21.65 12.48
N HIS A 313 17.85 21.87 12.88
CA HIS A 313 18.32 21.61 14.24
C HIS A 313 17.61 22.48 15.27
N SER A 314 17.49 23.79 15.01
CA SER A 314 16.76 24.72 15.88
C SER A 314 15.27 24.36 16.03
N ALA A 315 14.67 23.73 15.00
CA ALA A 315 13.29 23.25 15.03
C ALA A 315 13.14 21.83 15.63
N GLY A 316 14.20 21.23 16.18
CA GLY A 316 14.16 19.92 16.82
C GLY A 316 14.06 18.72 15.87
N VAL A 317 14.14 18.94 14.56
CA VAL A 317 14.10 17.88 13.52
C VAL A 317 15.48 17.63 12.88
N GLY A 318 16.54 18.18 13.46
CA GLY A 318 17.90 18.10 12.93
C GLY A 318 18.42 16.67 12.72
N ALA A 319 18.10 15.73 13.62
CA ALA A 319 18.57 14.35 13.51
C ALA A 319 18.06 13.63 12.25
N ILE A 320 16.76 13.74 11.93
CA ILE A 320 16.20 13.15 10.71
C ILE A 320 16.63 13.91 9.46
N PHE A 321 16.79 15.23 9.57
CA PHE A 321 17.29 16.07 8.49
C PHE A 321 18.73 15.70 8.09
N ASP A 322 19.61 15.49 9.07
CA ASP A 322 20.99 15.07 8.85
C ASP A 322 21.07 13.70 8.16
N ARG A 323 20.16 12.77 8.50
CA ARG A 323 20.05 11.47 7.82
C ARG A 323 19.64 11.62 6.36
N VAL A 324 18.67 12.49 6.05
CA VAL A 324 18.30 12.81 4.67
C VAL A 324 19.50 13.34 3.89
N LEU A 325 20.23 14.31 4.44
CA LEU A 325 21.40 14.88 3.78
C LEU A 325 22.52 13.85 3.55
N THR A 326 22.79 13.01 4.56
CA THR A 326 23.95 12.11 4.55
C THR A 326 23.69 10.81 3.81
N GLU A 327 22.52 10.21 4.00
CA GLU A 327 22.19 8.88 3.48
C GLU A 327 21.52 8.94 2.10
N LEU A 328 20.87 10.07 1.76
CA LEU A 328 20.20 10.28 0.46
C LEU A 328 20.94 11.30 -0.39
N VAL A 329 20.87 12.59 -0.06
CA VAL A 329 21.37 13.68 -0.93
C VAL A 329 22.84 13.48 -1.29
N SER A 330 23.69 13.27 -0.28
CA SER A 330 25.13 13.06 -0.50
C SER A 330 25.40 11.81 -1.33
N LYS A 331 24.66 10.72 -1.11
CA LYS A 331 24.86 9.47 -1.86
C LYS A 331 24.39 9.57 -3.30
N MET A 332 23.29 10.28 -3.56
CA MET A 332 22.82 10.56 -4.92
C MET A 332 23.81 11.46 -5.67
N ARG A 333 24.40 12.46 -4.99
CA ARG A 333 25.46 13.32 -5.55
C ARG A 333 26.73 12.55 -5.86
N ASP A 334 27.24 11.78 -4.89
CA ASP A 334 28.50 11.01 -5.04
C ASP A 334 28.44 10.04 -6.23
N MET A 335 27.29 9.41 -6.46
CA MET A 335 27.09 8.49 -7.57
C MET A 335 26.62 9.15 -8.87
N ARG A 336 26.40 10.48 -8.86
CA ARG A 336 25.82 11.25 -9.96
C ARG A 336 24.56 10.56 -10.50
N MET A 337 23.58 10.38 -9.62
CA MET A 337 22.28 9.79 -9.99
C MET A 337 21.58 10.68 -11.01
N ASP A 338 21.17 10.11 -12.13
CA ASP A 338 20.39 10.85 -13.13
C ASP A 338 18.88 10.74 -12.89
N LYS A 339 18.11 11.53 -13.65
CA LYS A 339 16.64 11.58 -13.50
C LYS A 339 15.94 10.30 -13.95
N THR A 340 16.50 9.56 -14.90
CA THR A 340 15.94 8.27 -15.32
C THR A 340 16.05 7.26 -14.19
N GLU A 341 17.20 7.19 -13.54
CA GLU A 341 17.44 6.32 -12.38
C GLU A 341 16.56 6.70 -11.20
N LEU A 342 16.45 7.99 -10.89
CA LEU A 342 15.52 8.49 -9.88
C LEU A 342 14.09 8.04 -10.17
N GLY A 343 13.62 8.26 -11.41
CA GLY A 343 12.28 7.88 -11.82
C GLY A 343 12.03 6.37 -11.70
N CYS A 344 13.03 5.54 -12.05
CA CYS A 344 12.93 4.09 -11.88
C CYS A 344 12.89 3.68 -10.41
N LEU A 345 13.72 4.27 -9.54
CA LEU A 345 13.66 4.01 -8.10
C LEU A 345 12.31 4.44 -7.51
N ARG A 346 11.77 5.57 -7.94
CA ARG A 346 10.42 6.02 -7.57
C ARG A 346 9.35 5.08 -8.09
N ALA A 347 9.46 4.55 -9.31
CA ALA A 347 8.52 3.56 -9.84
C ALA A 347 8.57 2.22 -9.05
N ILE A 348 9.75 1.79 -8.61
CA ILE A 348 9.90 0.61 -7.72
C ILE A 348 9.15 0.83 -6.38
N ILE A 349 9.27 2.02 -5.81
CA ILE A 349 8.54 2.41 -4.58
C ILE A 349 7.03 2.43 -4.84
N LEU A 350 6.60 3.01 -5.97
CA LEU A 350 5.19 3.13 -6.36
C LEU A 350 4.53 1.76 -6.50
N PHE A 351 5.14 0.83 -7.25
CA PHE A 351 4.61 -0.51 -7.45
C PHE A 351 4.93 -1.42 -6.28
N ASN A 352 4.25 -1.20 -5.14
CA ASN A 352 4.43 -1.98 -3.92
C ASN A 352 3.40 -3.12 -3.75
N PRO A 353 3.75 -4.39 -4.05
CA PRO A 353 2.83 -5.52 -3.90
C PRO A 353 2.51 -5.82 -2.42
N ASP A 354 3.33 -5.36 -1.48
CA ASP A 354 3.08 -5.51 -0.04
C ASP A 354 2.05 -4.51 0.51
N ALA A 355 1.53 -3.60 -0.33
CA ALA A 355 0.51 -2.66 0.08
C ALA A 355 -0.79 -3.40 0.43
N LYS A 356 -1.31 -3.15 1.63
CA LYS A 356 -2.49 -3.85 2.14
C LYS A 356 -3.74 -3.39 1.41
N GLY A 357 -4.56 -4.35 0.98
CA GLY A 357 -5.86 -4.11 0.34
C GLY A 357 -5.84 -4.14 -1.19
N LEU A 358 -4.70 -4.41 -1.81
CA LEU A 358 -4.60 -4.58 -3.26
C LEU A 358 -5.51 -5.71 -3.76
N SER A 359 -6.16 -5.47 -4.89
CA SER A 359 -7.02 -6.45 -5.55
C SER A 359 -6.21 -7.60 -6.13
N ASN A 360 -5.05 -7.30 -6.74
CA ASN A 360 -4.14 -8.28 -7.30
C ASN A 360 -2.66 -7.92 -7.05
N PRO A 361 -2.10 -8.29 -5.88
CA PRO A 361 -0.70 -8.01 -5.56
C PRO A 361 0.31 -8.53 -6.60
N SER A 362 0.03 -9.67 -7.23
CA SER A 362 0.92 -10.28 -8.23
C SER A 362 1.05 -9.44 -9.50
N GLU A 363 0.00 -8.73 -9.91
CA GLU A 363 0.08 -7.81 -11.05
C GLU A 363 1.01 -6.63 -10.75
N VAL A 364 0.93 -6.07 -9.53
CA VAL A 364 1.82 -5.00 -9.08
C VAL A 364 3.27 -5.49 -8.99
N GLU A 365 3.48 -6.73 -8.51
CA GLU A 365 4.80 -7.36 -8.45
C GLU A 365 5.42 -7.49 -9.85
N VAL A 366 4.66 -7.97 -10.83
CA VAL A 366 5.11 -8.06 -12.23
C VAL A 366 5.49 -6.68 -12.79
N LEU A 367 4.73 -5.62 -12.49
CA LEU A 367 5.10 -4.27 -12.90
C LEU A 367 6.41 -3.80 -12.26
N ARG A 368 6.62 -4.08 -10.97
CA ARG A 368 7.87 -3.79 -10.27
C ARG A 368 9.05 -4.57 -10.88
N GLU A 369 8.87 -5.84 -11.22
CA GLU A 369 9.89 -6.66 -11.89
C GLU A 369 10.27 -6.10 -13.26
N LYS A 370 9.28 -5.62 -14.04
CA LYS A 370 9.56 -4.92 -15.29
C LYS A 370 10.41 -3.67 -15.08
N VAL A 371 10.16 -2.88 -14.02
CA VAL A 371 11.01 -1.72 -13.69
C VAL A 371 12.44 -2.16 -13.33
N TYR A 372 12.61 -3.26 -12.57
CA TYR A 372 13.95 -3.80 -12.28
C TYR A 372 14.71 -4.15 -13.55
N ALA A 373 14.07 -4.89 -14.47
CA ALA A 373 14.68 -5.29 -15.73
C ALA A 373 15.05 -4.07 -16.62
N SER A 374 14.16 -3.09 -16.71
CA SER A 374 14.39 -1.85 -17.45
C SER A 374 15.54 -1.03 -16.87
N LEU A 375 15.59 -0.86 -15.54
CA LEU A 375 16.65 -0.12 -14.87
C LEU A 375 18.00 -0.83 -14.98
N GLU A 376 18.03 -2.17 -14.85
CA GLU A 376 19.26 -2.94 -15.03
C GLU A 376 19.81 -2.79 -16.45
N THR A 377 18.93 -2.91 -17.45
CA THR A 377 19.28 -2.72 -18.86
C THR A 377 19.81 -1.32 -19.12
N TYR A 378 19.13 -0.28 -18.60
CA TYR A 378 19.58 1.10 -18.67
C TYR A 378 20.98 1.30 -18.06
N CYS A 379 21.23 0.74 -16.88
CA CYS A 379 22.53 0.83 -16.22
C CYS A 379 23.64 0.20 -17.07
N LYS A 380 23.39 -0.99 -17.65
CA LYS A 380 24.35 -1.69 -18.50
C LYS A 380 24.68 -0.92 -19.78
N GLN A 381 23.68 -0.26 -20.37
CA GLN A 381 23.84 0.50 -21.61
C GLN A 381 24.50 1.86 -21.39
N LYS A 382 24.05 2.63 -20.40
CA LYS A 382 24.51 4.01 -20.17
C LYS A 382 25.80 4.09 -19.34
N TYR A 383 26.00 3.13 -18.44
CA TYR A 383 27.15 3.11 -17.52
C TYR A 383 27.89 1.77 -17.58
N PRO A 384 28.40 1.36 -18.76
CA PRO A 384 29.05 0.04 -18.94
C PRO A 384 30.27 -0.17 -18.04
N GLU A 385 30.97 0.92 -17.68
CA GLU A 385 32.13 0.89 -16.79
C GLU A 385 31.77 0.66 -15.31
N GLN A 386 30.50 0.81 -14.93
CA GLN A 386 30.03 0.72 -13.55
C GLN A 386 29.14 -0.52 -13.34
N GLN A 387 29.73 -1.72 -13.44
CA GLN A 387 28.99 -3.00 -13.34
C GLN A 387 28.11 -3.13 -12.07
N GLY A 388 28.51 -2.50 -10.96
CA GLY A 388 27.74 -2.50 -9.70
C GLY A 388 26.70 -1.38 -9.57
N ARG A 389 26.44 -0.58 -10.61
CA ARG A 389 25.58 0.61 -10.51
C ARG A 389 24.14 0.28 -10.17
N PHE A 390 23.55 -0.72 -10.84
CA PHE A 390 22.19 -1.19 -10.57
C PHE A 390 22.00 -1.57 -9.09
N ALA A 391 22.90 -2.41 -8.55
CA ALA A 391 22.86 -2.80 -7.14
C ALA A 391 23.03 -1.60 -6.19
N LYS A 392 23.96 -0.67 -6.49
CA LYS A 392 24.16 0.54 -5.69
C LYS A 392 22.92 1.44 -5.65
N LEU A 393 22.19 1.55 -6.76
CA LEU A 393 20.92 2.26 -6.84
C LEU A 393 19.85 1.60 -5.97
N LEU A 394 19.67 0.28 -6.06
CA LEU A 394 18.70 -0.45 -5.22
C LEU A 394 19.03 -0.33 -3.73
N LEU A 395 20.32 -0.30 -3.36
CA LEU A 395 20.78 -0.09 -1.99
C LEU A 395 20.47 1.32 -1.43
N ARG A 396 19.88 2.23 -2.23
CA ARG A 396 19.33 3.49 -1.72
C ARG A 396 17.94 3.30 -1.07
N LEU A 397 17.18 2.30 -1.52
CA LEU A 397 15.80 2.06 -1.05
C LEU A 397 15.71 1.73 0.46
N PRO A 398 16.60 0.93 1.08
CA PRO A 398 16.51 0.65 2.52
C PRO A 398 16.67 1.89 3.40
N ALA A 399 17.64 2.76 3.09
CA ALA A 399 17.84 4.02 3.81
C ALA A 399 16.63 4.94 3.63
N LEU A 400 16.10 5.02 2.41
CA LEU A 400 14.91 5.80 2.09
C LEU A 400 13.68 5.31 2.87
N ARG A 401 13.45 4.00 2.94
CA ARG A 401 12.38 3.39 3.74
C ARG A 401 12.53 3.71 5.23
N SER A 402 13.74 3.56 5.77
CA SER A 402 14.02 3.87 7.19
C SER A 402 13.75 5.34 7.52
N ILE A 403 14.17 6.25 6.65
CA ILE A 403 13.92 7.69 6.79
C ILE A 403 12.43 8.00 6.62
N GLY A 404 11.77 7.42 5.61
CA GLY A 404 10.35 7.63 5.32
C GLY A 404 9.45 7.24 6.48
N LEU A 405 9.71 6.09 7.11
CA LEU A 405 9.00 5.65 8.32
C LEU A 405 9.23 6.62 9.48
N LYS A 406 10.48 7.07 9.69
CA LYS A 406 10.79 8.02 10.75
C LYS A 406 10.12 9.38 10.53
N CYS A 407 10.05 9.86 9.30
CA CYS A 407 9.32 11.08 8.95
C CYS A 407 7.82 10.96 9.27
N LEU A 408 7.20 9.80 8.99
CA LEU A 408 5.80 9.57 9.37
C LEU A 408 5.59 9.62 10.89
N GLU A 409 6.49 9.05 11.69
CA GLU A 409 6.41 9.17 13.16
C GLU A 409 6.40 10.63 13.61
N HIS A 410 7.28 11.47 13.06
CA HIS A 410 7.30 12.91 13.36
C HIS A 410 6.00 13.61 12.92
N LEU A 411 5.49 13.30 11.73
CA LEU A 411 4.22 13.87 11.24
C LEU A 411 3.02 13.45 12.11
N PHE A 412 2.97 12.21 12.57
CA PHE A 412 1.94 11.76 13.50
C PHE A 412 2.02 12.49 14.85
N PHE A 413 3.23 12.70 15.36
CA PHE A 413 3.46 13.46 16.59
C PHE A 413 2.99 14.91 16.46
N PHE A 414 3.37 15.60 15.38
CA PHE A 414 2.93 16.97 15.11
C PHE A 414 1.41 17.06 14.90
N LYS A 415 0.79 16.08 14.23
CA LYS A 415 -0.67 15.95 14.10
C LYS A 415 -1.36 15.86 15.47
N LEU A 416 -0.80 15.05 16.39
CA LEU A 416 -1.43 14.79 17.69
C LEU A 416 -1.36 16.01 18.63
N ILE A 417 -0.28 16.80 18.54
CA ILE A 417 -0.07 17.97 19.39
C ILE A 417 -0.82 19.19 18.86
N GLY A 418 -0.92 19.34 17.53
CA GLY A 418 -1.70 20.42 16.88
C GLY A 418 -0.96 21.74 16.70
N ASP A 419 0.35 21.78 16.96
CA ASP A 419 1.15 23.02 16.88
C ASP A 419 1.50 23.43 15.43
N THR A 420 1.49 22.50 14.48
CA THR A 420 1.82 22.76 13.07
C THR A 420 0.57 22.60 12.20
N PRO A 421 0.18 23.62 11.41
CA PRO A 421 -0.97 23.49 10.51
C PRO A 421 -0.64 22.48 9.40
N ILE A 422 -1.32 21.33 9.44
CA ILE A 422 -1.27 20.30 8.39
C ILE A 422 -2.49 20.46 7.50
N ASP A 423 -2.27 20.72 6.22
CA ASP A 423 -3.33 20.88 5.23
C ASP A 423 -4.18 19.62 5.04
N THR A 424 -5.41 19.81 4.56
CA THR A 424 -6.44 18.74 4.54
C THR A 424 -6.05 17.52 3.71
N PHE A 425 -5.25 17.68 2.65
CA PHE A 425 -4.89 16.56 1.78
C PHE A 425 -3.76 15.73 2.37
N LEU A 426 -2.72 16.38 2.92
CA LEU A 426 -1.71 15.71 3.74
C LEU A 426 -2.34 14.98 4.94
N MET A 427 -3.37 15.57 5.56
CA MET A 427 -4.15 14.92 6.62
C MET A 427 -4.85 13.66 6.13
N GLU A 428 -5.48 13.70 4.96
CA GLU A 428 -6.16 12.55 4.35
C GLU A 428 -5.19 11.40 4.08
N MET A 429 -3.94 11.70 3.68
CA MET A 429 -2.88 10.71 3.43
C MET A 429 -2.32 10.10 4.73
N LEU A 430 -2.37 10.84 5.85
CA LEU A 430 -1.97 10.35 7.17
C LEU A 430 -3.07 9.53 7.85
N GLU A 431 -4.32 9.71 7.46
CA GLU A 431 -5.45 8.93 7.99
C GLU A 431 -5.50 7.56 7.33
N ALA A 432 -5.30 6.51 8.13
CA ALA A 432 -5.59 5.15 7.69
C ALA A 432 -7.08 5.09 7.31
N PRO A 433 -7.45 4.60 6.12
CA PRO A 433 -8.84 4.36 5.81
C PRO A 433 -9.38 3.47 6.93
N HIS A 434 -10.38 3.97 7.65
CA HIS A 434 -11.05 3.21 8.69
C HIS A 434 -11.37 1.85 8.11
N GLN A 435 -10.88 0.80 8.79
CA GLN A 435 -11.33 -0.57 8.56
C GLN A 435 -12.84 -0.57 8.79
N LEU A 436 -13.60 -0.35 7.72
CA LEU A 436 -14.99 -0.75 7.62
C LEU A 436 -14.98 -2.28 7.53
N ALA A 437 -14.72 -2.90 8.68
CA ALA A 437 -14.96 -4.31 8.94
C ALA A 437 -16.35 -4.47 9.56
#